data_AF-A0A355E545-F1
#
_entry.id   AF-A0A355E545-F1
#
_cell.length_a   1.000
_cell.length_b   1.000
_cell.length_c   1.000
_cell.angle_alpha   90.00
_cell.angle_beta   90.00
_cell.angle_gamma   90.00
#
_symmetry.space_group_name_H-M   'P 1'
#
loop_
_entity.id
_entity.type
_entity.pdbx_description
1 polymer ?
#
loop_
_entity_poly.entity_id
_entity_poly.type
_entity_poly.pdbx_seq_one_letter_code
_entity_poly.pdbx_strand_id
1 'polypeptide(L)'
;MTDFLPGDGDEPPKQRILIVDDDEMLRELFRVTMSAAGFDVAGAPDGLTALTILDQFQPDLIALDLMMPRMDGHQFCGKLAERGVRVPIIIVSAFWSPVREAQ
;
A
#
# COMPACT_ATOMS: atom_id res chain seq x y z
N MET A 1 29.66 32.66 -1.42
CA MET A 1 28.37 32.33 -2.04
C MET A 1 27.83 31.17 -1.23
N THR A 2 27.02 31.48 -0.23
CA THR A 2 26.57 30.53 0.80
C THR A 2 25.57 29.56 0.17
N ASP A 3 25.96 28.30 0.06
CA ASP A 3 25.05 27.22 -0.31
C ASP A 3 23.95 27.13 0.76
N PHE A 4 22.71 27.18 0.26
CA PHE A 4 21.49 27.05 1.01
C PHE A 4 21.37 25.60 1.47
N LEU A 5 21.79 25.29 2.70
CA LEU A 5 21.43 24.02 3.33
C LEU A 5 19.94 24.09 3.67
N PRO A 6 19.06 23.24 3.10
CA PRO A 6 17.69 23.16 3.57
C PRO A 6 17.74 22.73 5.04
N GLY A 7 17.18 23.55 5.93
CA GLY A 7 17.01 23.19 7.33
C GLY A 7 16.14 21.94 7.43
N ASP A 8 16.35 21.14 8.48
CA ASP A 8 15.71 19.85 8.77
C ASP A 8 14.17 19.89 8.97
N GLY A 9 13.44 20.77 8.27
CA GLY A 9 12.00 21.00 8.48
C GLY A 9 11.18 21.38 7.25
N ASP A 10 11.74 21.33 6.03
CA ASP A 10 11.04 21.75 4.81
C ASP A 10 11.03 20.68 3.69
N GLU A 11 11.40 19.44 4.02
CA GLU A 11 11.22 18.32 3.08
C GLU A 11 9.71 18.03 2.98
N PRO A 12 9.11 18.06 1.77
CA PRO A 12 7.69 17.77 1.63
C PRO A 12 7.40 16.38 2.21
N PRO A 13 6.23 16.19 2.86
CA PRO A 13 5.91 14.92 3.47
C PRO A 13 6.00 13.82 2.41
N LYS A 14 6.79 12.78 2.71
CA LYS A 14 6.95 11.62 1.83
C LYS A 14 5.58 11.01 1.57
N GLN A 15 5.23 10.79 0.31
CA GLN A 15 4.01 10.08 -0.01
C GLN A 15 4.10 8.65 0.54
N ARG A 16 2.98 8.18 1.08
CA ARG A 16 2.89 6.93 1.84
C ARG A 16 2.30 5.82 0.99
N ILE A 17 3.00 4.70 0.93
CA ILE A 17 2.55 3.52 0.17
C ILE A 17 2.37 2.35 1.15
N LEU A 18 1.21 1.70 1.10
CA LEU A 18 0.95 0.45 1.80
C LEU A 18 1.01 -0.71 0.80
N ILE A 19 1.93 -1.65 1.01
CA ILE A 19 2.04 -2.89 0.23
C ILE A 19 1.30 -4.01 0.97
N VAL A 20 0.38 -4.69 0.31
CA VAL A 20 -0.40 -5.81 0.85
C VAL A 20 -0.21 -7.02 -0.06
N ASP A 21 0.61 -7.95 0.39
CA ASP A 21 1.06 -9.13 -0.37
C ASP A 21 1.45 -10.19 0.67
N ASP A 22 1.22 -11.49 0.49
CA ASP A 22 1.62 -12.52 1.46
C ASP A 22 3.06 -13.03 1.28
N ASP A 23 3.70 -12.75 0.15
CA ASP A 23 5.11 -13.04 -0.10
C ASP A 23 6.03 -12.00 0.57
N GLU A 24 6.80 -12.45 1.57
CA GLU A 24 7.74 -11.61 2.31
C GLU A 24 8.86 -11.02 1.46
N MET A 25 9.37 -11.80 0.51
CA MET A 25 10.46 -11.37 -0.36
C MET A 25 9.99 -10.27 -1.31
N LEU A 26 8.78 -10.40 -1.88
CA LEU A 26 8.20 -9.35 -2.73
C LEU A 26 7.89 -8.08 -1.93
N ARG A 27 7.31 -8.20 -0.74
CA ARG A 27 7.07 -7.04 0.15
C ARG A 27 8.36 -6.29 0.45
N GLU A 28 9.44 -6.99 0.79
CA GLU A 28 10.73 -6.35 1.10
C GLU A 28 11.37 -5.72 -0.14
N LEU A 29 11.25 -6.36 -1.31
CA LEU A 29 11.68 -5.78 -2.57
C LEU A 29 10.96 -4.45 -2.86
N PHE A 30 9.63 -4.40 -2.70
CA PHE A 30 8.86 -3.16 -2.85
C PHE A 30 9.31 -2.11 -1.84
N ARG A 31 9.48 -2.48 -0.57
CA ARG A 31 9.93 -1.57 0.48
C ARG A 31 11.27 -0.94 0.13
N VAL A 32 12.28 -1.75 -0.20
CA VAL A 32 13.62 -1.24 -0.55
C VAL A 32 13.57 -0.32 -1.78
N THR A 33 12.90 -0.75 -2.86
CA THR A 33 12.87 -0.01 -4.13
C THR A 33 12.09 1.29 -4.03
N MET A 34 10.92 1.29 -3.38
CA MET A 34 10.10 2.49 -3.22
C MET A 34 10.64 3.45 -2.17
N SER A 35 11.23 2.95 -1.07
CA SER A 35 11.92 3.83 -0.12
C SER A 35 13.13 4.51 -0.74
N ALA A 36 13.89 3.81 -1.61
CA ALA A 36 14.97 4.42 -2.38
C ALA A 36 14.47 5.50 -3.36
N ALA A 37 13.22 5.40 -3.83
CA ALA A 37 12.56 6.41 -4.65
C ALA A 37 11.97 7.58 -3.82
N GLY A 38 12.11 7.58 -2.49
CA GLY A 38 11.68 8.67 -1.61
C GLY A 38 10.32 8.48 -0.94
N PHE A 39 9.66 7.34 -1.13
CA PHE A 39 8.37 7.05 -0.48
C PHE A 39 8.54 6.56 0.96
N ASP A 40 7.54 6.82 1.80
CA ASP A 40 7.38 6.17 3.10
C ASP A 40 6.54 4.90 2.90
N VAL A 41 7.08 3.73 3.24
CA VAL A 41 6.50 2.45 2.81
C VAL A 41 6.23 1.55 4.01
N ALA A 42 4.98 1.11 4.13
CA ALA A 42 4.56 0.09 5.09
C ALA A 42 4.17 -1.20 4.35
N GLY A 43 4.37 -2.35 4.99
CA GLY A 43 4.02 -3.66 4.45
C GLY A 43 3.05 -4.42 5.35
N ALA A 44 2.10 -5.13 4.74
CA ALA A 44 1.14 -5.98 5.41
C ALA A 44 1.11 -7.38 4.77
N PRO A 45 1.21 -8.47 5.54
CA PRO A 45 1.20 -9.84 5.00
C PRO A 45 -0.22 -10.39 4.73
N ASP A 46 -1.25 -9.60 5.03
CA ASP A 46 -2.66 -9.95 4.82
C ASP A 46 -3.56 -8.71 4.98
N GLY A 47 -4.81 -8.82 4.52
CA GLY A 47 -5.80 -7.74 4.60
C GLY A 47 -6.18 -7.33 6.03
N LEU A 48 -6.10 -8.20 7.03
CA LEU A 48 -6.42 -7.84 8.42
C LEU A 48 -5.34 -6.96 9.04
N THR A 49 -4.08 -7.31 8.79
CA THR A 49 -2.93 -6.52 9.19
C THR A 49 -2.93 -5.19 8.44
N ALA A 50 -3.27 -5.19 7.15
CA ALA A 50 -3.42 -3.97 6.36
C ALA A 50 -4.48 -3.02 6.97
N LEU A 51 -5.64 -3.55 7.37
CA LEU A 51 -6.69 -2.74 8.03
C LEU A 51 -6.24 -2.15 9.37
N THR A 52 -5.43 -2.89 10.14
CA THR A 52 -4.86 -2.39 11.40
C THR A 52 -3.82 -1.30 11.14
N ILE A 53 -2.97 -1.49 10.11
CA ILE A 53 -1.98 -0.51 9.70
C ILE A 53 -2.65 0.78 9.22
N LEU A 54 -3.76 0.68 8.47
CA LEU A 54 -4.50 1.85 7.98
C LEU A 54 -5.00 2.79 9.09
N ASP A 55 -5.20 2.29 10.30
CA ASP A 55 -5.63 3.11 11.44
C ASP A 55 -4.49 4.00 11.99
N GLN A 56 -3.23 3.66 11.69
CA GLN A 56 -2.02 4.35 12.17
C GLN A 56 -1.22 5.02 11.04
N PHE A 57 -1.25 4.41 9.86
CA PHE A 57 -0.57 4.79 8.66
C PHE A 57 -1.63 5.15 7.63
N GLN A 58 -1.67 6.41 7.21
CA GLN A 58 -2.61 6.92 6.21
C GLN A 58 -1.91 6.91 4.84
N PRO A 59 -1.99 5.81 4.06
CA PRO A 59 -1.36 5.73 2.76
C PRO A 59 -2.07 6.63 1.74
N ASP A 60 -1.28 7.18 0.83
CA ASP A 60 -1.75 7.85 -0.38
C ASP A 60 -2.02 6.82 -1.50
N LEU A 61 -1.46 5.61 -1.39
CA LEU A 61 -1.62 4.51 -2.34
C LEU A 61 -1.55 3.16 -1.64
N ILE A 62 -2.39 2.22 -2.05
CA ILE A 62 -2.28 0.80 -1.67
C ILE A 62 -1.88 -0.03 -2.91
N ALA A 63 -0.80 -0.78 -2.81
CA ALA A 63 -0.48 -1.85 -3.76
C ALA A 63 -0.95 -3.19 -3.18
N LEU A 64 -1.88 -3.84 -3.86
CA LEU A 64 -2.60 -5.01 -3.35
C LEU A 64 -2.40 -6.23 -4.26
N ASP A 65 -1.94 -7.34 -3.69
CA ASP A 65 -2.09 -8.66 -4.30
C ASP A 65 -3.50 -9.22 -4.02
N LEU A 66 -4.11 -9.82 -5.03
CA LEU A 66 -5.39 -10.52 -4.90
C LEU A 66 -5.21 -11.96 -4.41
N MET A 67 -4.05 -12.57 -4.62
CA MET A 67 -3.82 -14.00 -4.39
C MET A 67 -3.29 -14.30 -2.98
N MET A 68 -4.00 -13.84 -1.95
CA MET A 68 -3.62 -14.13 -0.55
C MET A 68 -4.44 -15.30 0.06
N PRO A 69 -3.80 -16.26 0.77
CA PRO A 69 -4.48 -17.46 1.28
C PRO A 69 -5.39 -17.22 2.49
N ARG A 70 -5.27 -16.07 3.18
CA ARG A 70 -5.98 -15.77 4.44
C ARG A 70 -7.16 -14.82 4.29
N MET A 71 -7.03 -13.82 3.42
CA MET A 71 -8.09 -12.86 3.12
C MET A 71 -7.92 -12.40 1.69
N ASP A 72 -8.89 -12.75 0.84
CA ASP A 72 -8.93 -12.36 -0.57
C ASP A 72 -8.95 -10.82 -0.69
N GLY A 73 -8.15 -10.27 -1.60
CA GLY A 73 -8.05 -8.83 -1.86
C GLY A 73 -9.41 -8.18 -2.13
N HIS A 74 -10.38 -8.94 -2.64
CA HIS A 74 -11.77 -8.48 -2.78
C HIS A 74 -12.46 -8.14 -1.46
N GLN A 75 -12.30 -8.97 -0.43
CA GLN A 75 -12.87 -8.71 0.89
C GLN A 75 -12.23 -7.48 1.53
N PHE A 76 -10.95 -7.25 1.26
CA PHE A 76 -10.23 -6.09 1.77
C PHE A 76 -10.78 -4.81 1.15
N CYS A 77 -10.93 -4.77 -0.18
CA CYS A 77 -11.59 -3.67 -0.88
C CYS A 77 -13.02 -3.41 -0.38
N GLY A 78 -13.80 -4.46 -0.11
CA GLY A 78 -15.14 -4.33 0.47
C GLY A 78 -15.13 -3.62 1.83
N LYS A 79 -14.23 -4.03 2.73
CA LYS A 79 -14.07 -3.37 4.05
C LYS A 79 -13.59 -1.92 3.94
N LEU A 80 -12.74 -1.60 2.96
CA LEU A 80 -12.35 -0.21 2.72
C LEU A 80 -13.54 0.65 2.29
N ALA A 81 -14.37 0.12 1.38
CA ALA A 81 -15.59 0.80 0.93
C ALA A 81 -16.58 1.02 2.09
N GLU A 82 -16.80 0.01 2.94
CA GLU A 82 -17.64 0.13 4.14
C GLU A 82 -17.12 1.18 5.12
N ARG A 83 -15.78 1.31 5.27
CA ARG A 83 -15.13 2.35 6.08
C ARG A 83 -15.13 3.73 5.42
N GLY A 84 -15.59 3.86 4.17
CA GLY A 84 -15.54 5.10 3.41
C GLY A 84 -14.12 5.53 3.01
N VAL A 85 -13.15 4.61 3.04
CA VAL A 85 -11.76 4.86 2.66
C VAL A 85 -11.68 4.97 1.12
N ARG A 86 -11.09 6.05 0.62
CA ARG A 86 -11.00 6.36 -0.83
C ARG A 86 -9.57 6.35 -1.38
N VAL A 87 -8.65 5.72 -0.66
CA VAL A 87 -7.26 5.61 -1.10
C VAL A 87 -7.21 4.83 -2.42
N PRO A 88 -6.50 5.32 -3.46
CA PRO A 88 -6.36 4.58 -4.71
C PRO A 88 -5.66 3.24 -4.48
N ILE A 89 -6.12 2.21 -5.18
CA ILE A 89 -5.59 0.85 -5.09
C ILE A 89 -5.06 0.44 -6.46
N ILE A 90 -3.80 0.03 -6.52
CA ILE A 90 -3.21 -0.65 -7.66
C ILE A 90 -3.16 -2.14 -7.34
N ILE A 91 -3.75 -2.95 -8.21
CA ILE A 91 -3.68 -4.40 -8.08
C ILE A 91 -2.40 -4.89 -8.74
N VAL A 92 -1.58 -5.61 -7.99
CA VAL A 92 -0.35 -6.25 -8.45
C VAL A 92 -0.48 -7.73 -8.14
N SER A 93 -0.89 -8.53 -9.13
CA SER A 93 -1.07 -9.97 -8.95
C SER A 93 -0.64 -10.73 -10.20
N ALA A 94 -0.11 -11.95 -9.99
CA ALA A 94 0.31 -12.85 -11.07
C ALA A 94 -0.87 -13.55 -11.77
N PHE A 95 -2.10 -13.42 -11.27
CA PHE A 95 -3.29 -14.03 -11.84
C PHE A 95 -4.38 -12.98 -12.09
N TRP A 96 -4.89 -12.92 -13.32
CA TRP A 96 -6.05 -12.11 -13.69
C TRP A 96 -7.25 -13.03 -13.96
N SER A 97 -8.32 -12.84 -13.20
CA SER A 97 -9.66 -13.31 -13.55
C SER A 97 -10.52 -12.08 -13.79
N PRO A 98 -11.35 -12.03 -14.86
CA PRO A 98 -12.22 -10.90 -15.11
C PRO A 98 -13.12 -10.66 -13.89
N VAL A 99 -13.12 -9.41 -13.40
CA VAL A 99 -14.07 -8.93 -12.40
C VAL A 99 -15.47 -9.26 -12.93
N ARG A 100 -16.21 -10.12 -12.22
CA ARG A 100 -17.60 -10.39 -12.57
C ARG A 100 -18.37 -9.09 -12.38
N GLU A 101 -18.82 -8.50 -13.49
CA GLU A 101 -19.84 -7.47 -13.44
C GLU A 101 -21.00 -8.01 -12.60
N ALA A 102 -21.36 -7.27 -11.54
CA ALA A 102 -22.56 -7.55 -10.78
C ALA A 102 -23.73 -7.52 -11.76
N GLN A 103 -24.46 -8.64 -11.85
CA GLN A 103 -25.75 -8.71 -12.56
C GLN A 103 -26.78 -7.84 -11.84
#